data_AF-A0A842SDG0-F1
#
_entry.id   AF-A0A842SDG0-F1
#
_cell.length_a   1.000
_cell.length_b   1.000
_cell.length_c   1.000
_cell.angle_alpha   90.00
_cell.angle_beta   90.00
_cell.angle_gamma   90.00
#
_symmetry.space_group_name_H-M   'P 1'
#
loop_
_entity.id
_entity.type
_entity.pdbx_description
1 polymer ?
#
loop_
_entity_poly.entity_id
_entity_poly.type
_entity_poly.pdbx_seq_one_letter_code
_entity_poly.pdbx_strand_id
1 'polypeptide(L)'
;MSQETEEIESLPLMQRRRILGYAIPLVNGPLILYNLYTMYTHFQQGMAIGDAQFVEDLIVIISALFMSFAIPTIFPVYKSTYKLGRKGVILSRFLKGKVEIGYKEIDRAEVFIRETPEISEDAKEYALDSSRDLRKSGFKFKDFTNNENIIMNLFSGQKIFMISPAKPKSLLKNLKKRNKKLTAKIVELNERGKRVQELGK
;
A
#
# COMPACT_ATOMS: atom_id res chain seq x y z
N MET A 1 23.58 -14.82 15.21
CA MET A 1 22.88 -13.85 16.07
C MET A 1 21.58 -13.46 15.41
N SER A 2 20.47 -14.02 15.89
CA SER A 2 19.11 -13.74 15.44
C SER A 2 18.79 -12.26 15.74
N GLN A 3 18.69 -11.44 14.70
CA GLN A 3 18.48 -10.00 14.85
C GLN A 3 17.03 -9.75 15.28
N GLU A 4 16.83 -9.27 16.51
CA GLU A 4 15.52 -8.86 17.02
C GLU A 4 14.91 -7.78 16.13
N THR A 5 13.97 -8.19 15.29
CA THR A 5 13.10 -7.30 14.54
C THR A 5 11.75 -7.34 15.23
N GLU A 6 11.34 -6.21 15.79
CA GLU A 6 10.05 -6.10 16.48
C GLU A 6 8.96 -5.96 15.42
N GLU A 7 8.03 -6.92 15.38
CA GLU A 7 6.92 -6.89 14.45
C GLU A 7 5.91 -5.81 14.88
N ILE A 8 5.48 -4.99 13.90
CA ILE A 8 4.40 -4.04 14.11
C ILE A 8 3.13 -4.71 13.60
N GLU A 9 2.23 -4.98 14.53
CA GLU A 9 0.90 -5.51 14.23
C GLU A 9 0.18 -4.59 13.23
N SER A 10 -0.21 -5.15 12.08
CA SER A 10 -0.91 -4.43 11.01
C SER A 10 -2.41 -4.73 11.06
N LEU A 11 -3.23 -3.75 10.69
CA LEU A 11 -4.65 -4.01 10.48
C LEU A 11 -4.86 -5.07 9.38
N PRO A 12 -5.92 -5.88 9.48
CA PRO A 12 -6.26 -6.84 8.45
C PRO A 12 -6.58 -6.12 7.14
N LEU A 13 -6.24 -6.76 6.03
CA LEU A 13 -6.56 -6.28 4.70
C LEU A 13 -8.08 -6.19 4.54
N MET A 14 -8.59 -5.05 4.06
CA MET A 14 -10.02 -4.89 3.78
C MET A 14 -10.53 -6.00 2.86
N GLN A 15 -11.73 -6.51 3.13
CA GLN A 15 -12.32 -7.61 2.40
C GLN A 15 -12.39 -7.35 0.89
N ARG A 16 -12.80 -6.13 0.48
CA ARG A 16 -12.84 -5.74 -0.94
C ARG A 16 -11.47 -5.84 -1.61
N ARG A 17 -10.40 -5.36 -0.96
CA ARG A 17 -9.02 -5.43 -1.47
C ARG A 17 -8.54 -6.88 -1.55
N ARG A 18 -8.87 -7.69 -0.55
CA ARG A 18 -8.56 -9.13 -0.49
C ARG A 18 -9.24 -9.90 -1.62
N ILE A 19 -10.53 -9.65 -1.88
CA ILE A 19 -11.27 -10.27 -2.98
C ILE A 19 -10.62 -9.92 -4.31
N LEU A 20 -10.30 -8.64 -4.56
CA LEU A 20 -9.62 -8.22 -5.79
C LEU A 20 -8.27 -8.93 -5.97
N GLY A 21 -7.49 -9.09 -4.89
CA GLY A 21 -6.21 -9.79 -4.92
C GLY A 21 -6.30 -11.27 -5.32
N TYR A 22 -7.45 -11.91 -5.12
CA TYR A 22 -7.71 -13.29 -5.55
C TYR A 22 -8.43 -13.37 -6.90
N ALA A 23 -9.39 -12.48 -7.15
CA ALA A 23 -10.20 -12.50 -8.36
C ALA A 23 -9.36 -12.25 -9.63
N ILE A 24 -8.42 -11.30 -9.58
CA ILE A 24 -7.54 -10.97 -10.72
C ILE A 24 -6.77 -12.21 -11.20
N PRO A 25 -5.96 -12.90 -10.38
CA PRO A 25 -5.25 -14.09 -10.83
C PRO A 25 -6.18 -15.27 -11.13
N LEU A 26 -7.33 -15.38 -10.45
CA LEU A 26 -8.28 -16.46 -10.70
C LEU A 26 -8.94 -16.36 -12.08
N VAL A 27 -9.24 -15.15 -12.55
CA VAL A 27 -9.81 -14.94 -13.89
C VAL A 27 -8.74 -14.98 -14.96
N ASN A 28 -7.61 -14.30 -14.74
CA ASN A 28 -6.56 -14.20 -15.74
C ASN A 28 -5.72 -15.47 -15.87
N GLY A 29 -5.54 -16.24 -14.79
CA GLY A 29 -4.73 -17.47 -14.80
C GLY A 29 -5.21 -18.49 -15.84
N PRO A 30 -6.50 -18.91 -15.81
CA PRO A 30 -7.06 -19.80 -16.81
C PRO A 30 -6.96 -19.25 -18.24
N LEU A 31 -7.20 -17.94 -18.40
CA LEU A 31 -7.12 -17.28 -19.70
C LEU A 31 -5.69 -17.27 -20.24
N ILE A 32 -4.69 -17.00 -19.40
CA ILE A 32 -3.27 -17.10 -19.77
C ILE A 32 -2.93 -18.54 -20.17
N LEU A 33 -3.32 -19.53 -19.36
CA LEU A 33 -3.03 -20.94 -19.63
C LEU A 33 -3.69 -21.43 -20.93
N TYR A 34 -4.95 -21.05 -21.17
CA TYR A 34 -5.68 -21.42 -22.38
C TYR A 34 -5.05 -20.82 -23.64
N ASN A 35 -4.71 -19.52 -23.62
CA ASN A 35 -4.07 -18.87 -24.76
C ASN A 35 -2.64 -19.38 -24.99
N LEU A 36 -1.90 -19.71 -23.93
CA LEU A 36 -0.58 -20.35 -24.09
C LEU A 36 -0.70 -21.74 -24.71
N TYR A 37 -1.70 -22.53 -24.28
CA TYR A 37 -1.93 -23.86 -24.81
C TYR A 37 -2.32 -23.81 -26.30
N THR A 38 -3.29 -22.97 -26.66
CA THR A 38 -3.75 -22.81 -28.04
C THR A 38 -2.62 -22.32 -28.96
N MET A 39 -1.91 -21.26 -28.56
CA MET A 39 -0.74 -20.76 -29.29
C MET A 39 0.32 -21.85 -29.48
N TYR A 40 0.60 -22.67 -28.45
CA TYR A 40 1.54 -23.79 -28.55
C TYR A 40 1.06 -24.86 -29.55
N THR A 41 -0.23 -25.24 -29.49
CA THR A 41 -0.79 -26.24 -30.42
C THR A 41 -0.81 -25.75 -31.87
N HIS A 42 -1.17 -24.48 -32.10
CA HIS A 42 -1.17 -23.89 -33.42
C HIS A 42 0.25 -23.76 -33.99
N PHE A 43 1.23 -23.43 -33.14
CA PHE A 43 2.63 -23.42 -33.53
C PHE A 43 3.10 -24.82 -33.98
N GLN A 44 2.70 -25.90 -33.29
CA GLN A 44 2.98 -27.27 -33.74
C GLN A 44 2.29 -27.64 -35.05
N GLN A 45 1.15 -27.03 -35.37
CA GLN A 45 0.40 -27.23 -36.60
C GLN A 45 0.94 -26.41 -37.78
N GLY A 46 2.02 -25.64 -37.58
CA GLY A 46 2.69 -24.88 -38.64
C GLY A 46 2.23 -23.42 -38.79
N MET A 47 1.57 -22.86 -37.77
CA MET A 47 1.23 -21.43 -37.74
C MET A 47 2.50 -20.57 -37.87
N ALA A 48 2.45 -19.56 -38.74
CA ALA A 48 3.58 -18.66 -38.93
C ALA A 48 3.65 -17.64 -37.79
N ILE A 49 4.87 -17.34 -37.32
CA ILE A 49 5.09 -16.26 -36.36
C ILE A 49 4.72 -14.94 -37.05
N GLY A 50 3.67 -14.28 -36.56
CA GLY A 50 3.16 -13.03 -37.14
C GLY A 50 1.79 -13.15 -37.82
N ASP A 51 1.20 -14.35 -37.89
CA ASP A 51 -0.20 -14.51 -38.26
C ASP A 51 -1.12 -13.75 -37.29
N ALA A 52 -2.26 -13.27 -37.79
CA ALA A 52 -3.19 -12.46 -37.01
C ALA A 52 -3.63 -13.16 -35.71
N GLN A 53 -3.88 -14.47 -35.76
CA GLN A 53 -4.25 -15.29 -34.61
C GLN A 53 -3.13 -15.36 -33.56
N PHE A 54 -1.88 -15.55 -33.99
CA PHE A 54 -0.73 -15.56 -33.09
C PHE A 54 -0.57 -14.22 -32.35
N VAL A 55 -0.72 -13.12 -33.09
CA VAL A 55 -0.62 -11.76 -32.51
C VAL A 55 -1.76 -11.50 -31.53
N GLU A 56 -2.99 -11.94 -31.85
CA GLU A 56 -4.14 -11.82 -30.96
C GLU A 56 -3.93 -12.57 -29.63
N ASP A 57 -3.55 -13.86 -29.70
CA ASP A 57 -3.26 -14.68 -28.52
C ASP A 57 -2.16 -14.05 -27.65
N LEU A 58 -1.10 -13.54 -28.31
CA LEU A 58 0.01 -12.87 -27.63
C LEU A 58 -0.44 -11.58 -26.92
N ILE A 59 -1.25 -10.74 -27.56
CA ILE A 59 -1.81 -9.53 -26.96
C ILE A 59 -2.65 -9.87 -25.74
N VAL A 60 -3.49 -10.90 -25.84
CA VAL A 60 -4.34 -11.36 -24.75
C VAL A 60 -3.50 -11.84 -23.57
N ILE A 61 -2.47 -12.66 -23.81
CA ILE A 61 -1.55 -13.14 -22.76
C ILE A 61 -0.83 -11.96 -22.10
N ILE A 62 -0.24 -11.05 -22.87
CA ILE A 62 0.48 -9.89 -22.33
C ILE A 62 -0.46 -9.01 -21.50
N SER A 63 -1.67 -8.77 -21.99
CA SER A 63 -2.67 -7.97 -21.27
C SER A 63 -3.10 -8.63 -19.96
N ALA A 64 -3.33 -9.94 -19.98
CA ALA A 64 -3.71 -10.70 -18.79
C ALA A 64 -2.57 -10.77 -17.76
N LEU A 65 -1.32 -10.93 -18.21
CA LEU A 65 -0.13 -10.85 -17.36
C LEU A 65 0.02 -9.44 -16.77
N PHE A 66 -0.13 -8.40 -17.58
CA PHE A 66 -0.07 -7.01 -17.13
C PHE A 66 -1.11 -6.75 -16.04
N MET A 67 -2.37 -7.16 -16.26
CA MET A 67 -3.41 -7.03 -15.24
C MET A 67 -3.10 -7.83 -13.97
N SER A 68 -2.52 -9.02 -14.10
CA SER A 68 -2.20 -9.91 -12.98
C SER A 68 -1.01 -9.45 -12.14
N PHE A 69 -0.05 -8.77 -12.75
CA PHE A 69 1.20 -8.40 -12.08
C PHE A 69 1.34 -6.90 -11.85
N ALA A 70 0.98 -6.05 -12.80
CA ALA A 70 1.15 -4.60 -12.67
C ALA A 70 0.11 -3.99 -11.71
N ILE A 71 -1.17 -4.36 -11.84
CA ILE A 71 -2.23 -3.79 -10.99
C ILE A 71 -1.94 -4.02 -9.49
N PRO A 72 -1.57 -5.23 -9.03
CA PRO A 72 -1.28 -5.45 -7.61
C PRO A 72 -0.03 -4.74 -7.07
N THR A 73 0.88 -4.29 -7.93
CA THR A 73 2.06 -3.51 -7.47
C THR A 73 1.67 -2.08 -7.09
N ILE A 74 0.66 -1.53 -7.80
CA ILE A 74 0.16 -0.17 -7.59
C ILE A 74 -0.90 -0.18 -6.50
N PHE A 75 -1.89 -1.06 -6.60
CA PHE A 75 -3.01 -1.14 -5.67
C PHE A 75 -2.71 -2.03 -4.45
N PRO A 76 -3.17 -1.66 -3.25
CA PRO A 76 -2.94 -2.42 -2.02
C PRO A 76 -3.84 -3.66 -1.91
N VAL A 77 -3.68 -4.64 -2.79
CA VAL A 77 -4.50 -5.88 -2.80
C VAL A 77 -3.89 -7.04 -2.01
N TYR A 78 -2.62 -6.92 -1.62
CA TYR A 78 -1.95 -7.89 -0.74
C TYR A 78 -1.65 -7.27 0.63
N LYS A 79 -1.66 -8.12 1.66
CA LYS A 79 -1.35 -7.71 3.03
C LYS A 79 0.10 -7.21 3.09
N SER A 80 0.28 -5.98 3.54
CA SER A 80 1.58 -5.45 3.93
C SER A 80 1.96 -5.90 5.33
N THR A 81 3.25 -6.08 5.55
CA THR A 81 3.85 -6.30 6.85
C THR A 81 4.80 -5.15 7.18
N TYR A 82 4.90 -4.84 8.48
CA TYR A 82 5.70 -3.73 8.98
C TYR A 82 6.57 -4.24 10.14
N LYS A 83 7.83 -3.84 10.19
CA LYS A 83 8.76 -4.23 11.25
C LYS A 83 9.61 -3.05 11.68
N LEU A 84 9.93 -2.94 12.96
CA LEU A 84 10.97 -2.04 13.47
C LEU A 84 12.31 -2.76 13.36
N GLY A 85 13.12 -2.33 12.39
CA GLY A 85 14.50 -2.75 12.26
C GLY A 85 15.43 -1.94 13.16
N ARG A 86 16.72 -2.26 13.12
CA ARG A 86 17.76 -1.53 13.87
C ARG A 86 17.97 -0.11 13.36
N LYS A 87 17.96 0.06 12.04
CA LYS A 87 18.26 1.33 11.36
C LYS A 87 17.00 2.10 10.94
N GLY A 88 15.88 1.41 10.79
CA GLY A 88 14.67 2.02 10.27
C GLY A 88 13.40 1.17 10.39
N VAL A 89 12.32 1.71 9.82
CA VAL A 89 11.05 1.01 9.66
C VAL A 89 11.10 0.23 8.36
N ILE A 90 10.87 -1.07 8.43
CA ILE A 90 10.84 -1.98 7.28
C ILE A 90 9.38 -2.19 6.88
N LEU A 91 9.06 -1.89 5.63
CA LEU A 91 7.76 -2.12 5.01
C LEU A 91 7.93 -3.17 3.92
N SER A 92 7.03 -4.15 3.86
CA SER A 92 7.05 -5.12 2.77
C SER A 92 5.66 -5.56 2.34
N ARG A 93 5.50 -5.86 1.05
CA ARG A 93 4.28 -6.42 0.47
C ARG A 93 4.63 -7.28 -0.73
N PHE A 94 3.90 -8.37 -0.91
CA PHE A 94 4.02 -9.24 -2.09
C PHE A 94 3.86 -8.45 -3.40
N LEU A 95 4.67 -8.76 -4.41
CA LEU A 95 4.85 -8.05 -5.69
C LEU A 95 5.36 -6.59 -5.61
N LYS A 96 5.06 -5.83 -4.55
CA LYS A 96 5.56 -4.46 -4.36
C LYS A 96 7.00 -4.39 -3.84
N GLY A 97 7.47 -5.45 -3.18
CA GLY A 97 8.83 -5.55 -2.64
C GLY A 97 8.97 -5.04 -1.20
N LYS A 98 10.22 -4.80 -0.79
CA LYS A 98 10.62 -4.38 0.55
C LYS A 98 11.30 -3.00 0.52
N VAL A 99 10.96 -2.14 1.47
CA VAL A 99 11.56 -0.81 1.66
C VAL A 99 11.95 -0.66 3.13
N GLU A 100 13.13 -0.11 3.40
CA GLU A 100 13.56 0.30 4.73
C GLU A 100 13.69 1.82 4.76
N ILE A 101 13.04 2.47 5.74
CA ILE A 101 13.04 3.92 5.91
C ILE A 101 13.85 4.22 7.17
N GLY A 102 14.97 4.94 7.05
CA GLY A 102 15.84 5.23 8.19
C GLY A 102 15.13 6.09 9.24
N TYR A 103 15.32 5.82 10.53
CA TYR A 103 14.63 6.60 11.58
C TYR A 103 14.91 8.10 11.50
N LYS A 104 16.13 8.47 11.11
CA LYS A 104 16.55 9.87 10.94
C LYS A 104 15.97 10.53 9.70
N GLU A 105 15.51 9.74 8.74
CA GLU A 105 14.89 10.22 7.50
C GLU A 105 13.40 10.47 7.67
N ILE A 106 12.80 10.06 8.80
CA ILE A 106 11.39 10.31 9.11
C ILE A 106 11.31 11.62 9.89
N ASP A 107 10.94 12.69 9.19
CA ASP A 107 10.86 14.04 9.78
C ASP A 107 9.52 14.28 10.46
N ARG A 108 8.45 13.72 9.88
CA ARG A 108 7.07 13.88 10.34
C ARG A 108 6.33 12.55 10.26
N ALA A 109 5.45 12.31 11.23
CA ALA A 109 4.51 11.20 11.22
C ALA A 109 3.12 11.72 11.56
N GLU A 110 2.14 11.38 10.74
CA GLU A 110 0.74 11.75 10.96
C GLU A 110 -0.14 10.52 10.99
N VAL A 111 -1.03 10.43 11.96
CA VAL A 111 -1.98 9.32 12.08
C VAL A 111 -3.38 9.86 11.93
N PHE A 112 -4.13 9.29 11.01
CA PHE A 112 -5.55 9.50 10.81
C PHE A 112 -6.29 8.29 11.35
N ILE A 113 -7.12 8.48 12.37
CA ILE A 113 -7.93 7.44 13.01
C ILE A 113 -9.39 7.75 12.74
N ARG A 114 -10.09 6.85 12.06
CA ARG A 114 -11.54 6.88 11.93
C ARG A 114 -12.14 6.15 13.12
N GLU A 115 -12.75 6.88 14.05
CA GLU A 115 -13.38 6.29 15.25
C GLU A 115 -14.74 5.67 14.92
N THR A 116 -15.48 6.27 13.97
CA THR A 116 -16.84 5.87 13.60
C THR A 116 -16.97 5.60 12.09
N PRO A 117 -17.84 4.65 11.67
CA PRO A 117 -18.17 4.46 10.26
C PRO A 117 -18.76 5.73 9.64
N GLU A 118 -19.47 6.54 10.41
CA GLU A 118 -19.99 7.82 9.96
C GLU A 118 -18.98 8.92 10.28
N ILE A 119 -18.56 9.66 9.26
CA ILE A 119 -17.65 10.79 9.38
C ILE A 119 -18.42 12.03 8.92
N SER A 120 -18.34 13.12 9.69
CA SER A 120 -18.87 14.43 9.27
C SER A 120 -18.28 14.90 7.95
N GLU A 121 -19.04 15.67 7.17
CA GLU A 121 -18.55 16.23 5.90
C GLU A 121 -17.30 17.12 6.11
N ASP A 122 -17.28 17.94 7.16
CA ASP A 122 -16.12 18.77 7.54
C ASP A 122 -14.82 17.95 7.75
N ALA A 123 -14.95 16.76 8.35
CA ALA A 123 -13.82 15.87 8.57
C ALA A 123 -13.37 15.17 7.29
N LYS A 124 -14.29 14.88 6.36
CA LYS A 124 -13.95 14.39 5.01
C LYS A 124 -13.24 15.46 4.20
N GLU A 125 -13.76 16.68 4.16
CA GLU A 125 -13.15 17.81 3.47
C GLU A 125 -11.73 18.08 3.98
N TYR A 126 -11.53 18.10 5.29
CA TYR A 126 -10.20 18.27 5.88
C TYR A 126 -9.20 17.19 5.42
N ALA A 127 -9.63 15.92 5.35
CA ALA A 127 -8.77 14.83 4.89
C ALA A 127 -8.46 14.95 3.39
N LEU A 128 -9.45 15.34 2.58
CA LEU A 128 -9.32 15.55 1.14
C LEU A 128 -8.39 16.72 0.81
N ASP A 129 -8.57 17.85 1.47
CA ASP A 129 -7.74 19.05 1.29
C ASP A 129 -6.31 18.80 1.69
N SER A 130 -6.08 18.18 2.85
CA SER A 130 -4.74 17.77 3.29
C SER A 130 -4.07 16.86 2.25
N SER A 131 -4.78 15.87 1.71
CA SER A 131 -4.22 15.01 0.66
C SER A 131 -3.92 15.77 -0.63
N ARG A 132 -4.81 16.69 -1.03
CA ARG A 132 -4.66 17.51 -2.24
C ARG A 132 -3.48 18.46 -2.14
N ASP A 133 -3.29 19.12 -1.00
CA ASP A 133 -2.20 20.05 -0.76
C ASP A 133 -0.84 19.33 -0.75
N LEU A 134 -0.79 18.14 -0.15
CA LEU A 134 0.40 17.30 -0.17
C LEU A 134 0.77 16.86 -1.60
N ARG A 135 -0.22 16.54 -2.45
CA ARG A 135 0.03 16.22 -3.87
C ARG A 135 0.53 17.44 -4.65
N LYS A 136 -0.09 18.62 -4.46
CA LYS A 136 0.36 19.87 -5.10
C LYS A 136 1.78 20.25 -4.69
N SER A 137 2.18 19.93 -3.46
CA SER A 137 3.51 20.20 -2.92
C SER A 137 4.61 19.26 -3.45
N GLY A 138 4.27 18.32 -4.36
CA GLY A 138 5.23 17.43 -5.01
C GLY A 138 5.56 16.14 -4.25
N PHE A 139 4.84 15.82 -3.17
CA PHE A 139 5.06 14.57 -2.45
C PHE A 139 4.62 13.35 -3.27
N LYS A 140 5.47 12.31 -3.28
CA LYS A 140 5.17 11.02 -3.91
C LYS A 140 4.63 10.03 -2.87
N PHE A 141 3.43 9.55 -3.09
CA PHE A 141 2.77 8.59 -2.19
C PHE A 141 3.22 7.16 -2.47
N LYS A 142 3.58 6.43 -1.41
CA LYS A 142 3.90 5.01 -1.42
C LYS A 142 2.93 4.30 -0.49
N ASP A 143 1.87 3.76 -1.08
CA ASP A 143 0.80 3.12 -0.32
C ASP A 143 1.14 1.69 0.10
N PHE A 144 1.30 1.48 1.40
CA PHE A 144 1.43 0.18 2.07
C PHE A 144 0.26 -0.09 3.04
N THR A 145 -0.85 0.64 2.96
CA THR A 145 -2.04 0.46 3.83
C THR A 145 -2.74 -0.87 3.56
N ASN A 146 -3.20 -1.52 4.62
CA ASN A 146 -4.10 -2.68 4.55
C ASN A 146 -5.55 -2.26 4.75
N ASN A 147 -5.77 -1.23 5.57
CA ASN A 147 -7.07 -0.77 6.00
C ASN A 147 -7.10 0.76 6.08
N GLU A 148 -8.24 1.36 5.73
CA GLU A 148 -8.45 2.81 5.68
C GLU A 148 -8.95 3.39 7.00
N ASN A 149 -9.30 2.56 7.99
CA ASN A 149 -9.74 3.00 9.31
C ASN A 149 -8.61 3.66 10.11
N ILE A 150 -7.38 3.19 9.93
CA ILE A 150 -6.19 3.78 10.55
C ILE A 150 -5.14 3.92 9.47
N ILE A 151 -4.79 5.17 9.14
CA ILE A 151 -3.73 5.48 8.18
C ILE A 151 -2.67 6.30 8.90
N MET A 152 -1.46 5.78 8.97
CA MET A 152 -0.28 6.50 9.41
C MET A 152 0.59 6.84 8.20
N ASN A 153 0.83 8.14 8.02
CA ASN A 153 1.70 8.71 7.01
C ASN A 153 3.07 8.97 7.62
N LEU A 154 4.11 8.31 7.10
CA LEU A 154 5.50 8.56 7.44
C LEU A 154 6.11 9.44 6.34
N PHE A 155 6.54 10.65 6.70
CA PHE A 155 7.12 11.61 5.78
C PHE A 155 8.64 11.45 5.79
N SER A 156 9.21 11.20 4.63
CA SER A 156 10.65 11.06 4.46
C SER A 156 11.11 11.73 3.17
N GLY A 157 11.78 12.88 3.32
CA GLY A 157 12.08 13.76 2.20
C GLY A 157 10.81 14.14 1.43
N GLN A 158 10.77 13.88 0.12
CA GLN A 158 9.60 14.10 -0.74
C GLN A 158 8.68 12.87 -0.89
N LYS A 159 8.79 11.88 0.00
CA LYS A 159 7.98 10.65 -0.05
C LYS A 159 7.09 10.54 1.18
N ILE A 160 5.85 10.09 0.95
CA ILE A 160 4.91 9.77 2.02
C ILE A 160 4.63 8.27 1.96
N PHE A 161 5.03 7.55 3.00
CA PHE A 161 4.74 6.13 3.14
C PHE A 161 3.49 5.95 3.99
N MET A 162 2.44 5.41 3.39
CA MET A 162 1.16 5.21 4.06
C MET A 162 1.10 3.77 4.61
N ILE A 163 0.89 3.61 5.90
CA ILE A 163 0.80 2.30 6.59
C ILE A 163 -0.44 2.26 7.47
N SER A 164 -0.91 1.07 7.85
CA SER A 164 -2.09 0.93 8.72
C SER A 164 -1.78 0.03 9.93
N PRO A 165 -1.01 0.53 10.91
CA PRO A 165 -0.69 -0.21 12.13
C PRO A 165 -1.93 -0.38 13.02
N ALA A 166 -2.07 -1.53 13.67
CA ALA A 166 -3.16 -1.77 14.63
C ALA A 166 -3.03 -0.90 15.89
N LYS A 167 -1.79 -0.60 16.31
CA LYS A 167 -1.47 0.20 17.51
C LYS A 167 -0.69 1.47 17.14
N PRO A 168 -1.30 2.45 16.44
CA PRO A 168 -0.60 3.62 15.92
C PRO A 168 0.04 4.49 17.03
N LYS A 169 -0.65 4.67 18.16
CA LYS A 169 -0.15 5.48 19.29
C LYS A 169 1.12 4.88 19.90
N SER A 170 1.19 3.55 20.03
CA SER A 170 2.38 2.85 20.52
C SER A 170 3.54 2.98 19.54
N LEU A 171 3.26 2.79 18.25
CA LEU A 171 4.25 2.94 17.19
C LEU A 171 4.84 4.36 17.15
N LEU A 172 4.02 5.41 17.25
CA LEU A 172 4.51 6.80 17.32
C LEU A 172 5.45 7.02 18.51
N LYS A 173 5.12 6.50 19.70
CA LYS A 173 5.99 6.60 20.88
C LYS A 173 7.34 5.91 20.62
N ASN A 174 7.33 4.72 20.01
CA ASN A 174 8.55 4.02 19.66
C ASN A 174 9.38 4.77 18.61
N LEU A 175 8.75 5.38 17.61
CA LEU A 175 9.43 6.19 16.61
C LEU A 175 10.04 7.46 17.23
N LYS A 176 9.32 8.16 18.12
CA LYS A 176 9.81 9.36 18.82
C LYS A 176 10.97 9.03 19.77
N LYS A 177 10.95 7.87 20.44
CA LYS A 177 12.09 7.38 21.24
C LYS A 177 13.35 7.18 20.40
N ARG A 178 13.20 6.69 19.16
CA ARG A 178 14.31 6.41 18.23
C ARG A 178 14.76 7.65 17.44
N ASN A 179 13.85 8.59 17.19
CA ASN A 179 14.13 9.89 16.59
C ASN A 179 13.45 11.01 17.39
N LYS A 180 14.23 11.68 18.25
CA LYS A 180 13.72 12.77 19.09
C LYS A 180 13.21 13.98 18.29
N LYS A 181 13.75 14.20 17.08
CA LYS A 181 13.37 15.31 16.18
C LYS A 181 12.08 15.06 15.41
N LEU A 182 11.55 13.83 15.44
CA LEU A 182 10.31 13.46 14.75
C LEU A 182 9.14 14.32 15.24
N THR A 183 8.46 14.99 14.33
CA THR A 183 7.18 15.66 14.64
C THR A 183 6.04 14.65 14.47
N ALA A 184 5.20 14.47 15.49
CA ALA A 184 4.12 13.49 15.46
C ALA A 184 2.75 14.16 15.68
N LYS A 185 1.78 13.84 14.82
CA LYS A 185 0.41 14.36 14.90
C LYS A 185 -0.59 13.21 14.83
N ILE A 186 -1.59 13.23 15.70
CA ILE A 186 -2.75 12.34 15.65
C ILE A 186 -3.96 13.18 15.29
N VAL A 187 -4.72 12.70 14.31
CA VAL A 187 -5.97 13.28 13.83
C VAL A 187 -7.04 12.20 13.99
N GLU A 188 -7.93 12.38 14.95
CA GLU A 188 -9.10 11.55 15.16
C GLU A 188 -10.27 12.18 14.38
N LEU A 189 -10.90 11.40 13.50
CA LEU A 189 -12.05 11.81 12.68
C LEU A 189 -13.30 11.11 13.21
N ASN A 190 -14.32 11.90 13.56
CA ASN A 190 -15.57 11.42 14.14
C ASN A 190 -16.79 12.16 13.58
N GLU A 191 -17.98 11.77 14.04
CA GLU A 191 -19.26 12.40 13.68
C GLU A 191 -19.33 13.89 14.06
N ARG A 192 -18.59 14.31 15.09
CA ARG A 192 -18.59 15.70 15.60
C ARG A 192 -17.55 16.59 14.93
N GLY A 193 -16.77 16.05 13.99
CA GLY A 193 -15.69 16.77 13.30
C GLY A 193 -14.33 16.07 13.43
N LYS A 194 -13.31 16.85 13.80
CA LYS A 194 -11.94 16.39 13.91
C LYS A 194 -11.33 16.78 15.26
N ARG A 195 -10.54 15.89 15.84
CA ARG A 195 -9.70 16.17 17.01
C ARG A 195 -8.25 15.99 16.63
N VAL A 196 -7.47 17.05 16.84
CA VAL A 196 -6.03 17.04 16.56
C VAL A 196 -5.28 16.99 17.89
N GLN A 197 -4.38 16.02 18.02
CA GLN A 197 -3.47 15.90 19.15
C GLN A 197 -2.03 15.91 18.61
N GLU A 198 -1.27 16.94 18.98
CA GLU A 198 0.15 16.98 18.67
C GLU A 198 0.94 16.25 19.77
N LEU A 199 1.70 15.24 19.36
CA LEU A 199 2.56 14.49 20.26
C LEU A 199 3.91 15.20 20.38
N GLY A 200 3.93 16.23 21.24
CA GLY A 200 5.12 16.81 21.86
C GLY A 200 6.17 17.42 20.91
N LYS A 201 6.38 18.73 21.09
CA LYS A 201 7.75 19.24 21.16
C LYS A 201 8.51 18.50 22.26
#